data_AF-A0AAD7TW48-F1
#
_entry.id   AF-A0AAD7TW48-F1
#
_cell.length_a   1.000
_cell.length_b   1.000
_cell.length_c   1.000
_cell.angle_alpha   90.00
_cell.angle_beta   90.00
_cell.angle_gamma   90.00
#
_symmetry.space_group_name_H-M   'P 1'
#
loop_
_entity.id
_entity.type
_entity.pdbx_description
1 polymer ?
#
loop_
_entity_poly.entity_id
_entity_poly.type
_entity_poly.pdbx_seq_one_letter_code
_entity_poly.pdbx_strand_id
1 'polypeptide(L)'
;MQSTHLRPPHESRSKQQPLERPSTKYYDATCIPPIPSPPGLPVLGNVDAIDKDLPMQSLHDLAVKYGEIYSLTVAGDKRIIVNSQALMAEVSDEKRFAKKIAANSNQLRNAAGDGLFTARLPEEKNWYIAHNLLMPLFTPEKICNLADDMMDIMSQLVLKWERFGSDAVIDIAADFSRVTLDTICLCAMDYRLNSFYRETVHPFAIAMADFLLESTKRGARPELVQNMLVAENKKYEEDQKTLFKVADEILAQRRAHPSDKQDILNALMYGRDKETGQGLPDKTIQYNLLTFLIAGNETTSGMLVFAIYYLLKSPEAMRKLRDEIDSTLGGRRFTTQDLNSMPYLIGKS
;
A
#
# COMPACT_ATOMS: atom_id res chain seq x y z
N MET A 1 -11.73 -68.80 -8.97
CA MET A 1 -10.29 -68.83 -8.62
C MET A 1 -9.82 -67.39 -8.47
N GLN A 2 -9.13 -67.12 -7.36
CA GLN A 2 -8.37 -65.93 -6.99
C GLN A 2 -9.14 -64.65 -6.58
N SER A 3 -9.19 -64.54 -5.25
CA SER A 3 -9.40 -63.37 -4.39
C SER A 3 -8.21 -62.41 -4.44
N THR A 4 -8.47 -61.10 -4.32
CA THR A 4 -7.67 -60.12 -3.54
C THR A 4 -8.44 -58.78 -3.49
N HIS A 5 -9.14 -58.51 -2.39
CA HIS A 5 -8.69 -57.73 -1.21
C HIS A 5 -8.79 -56.20 -1.36
N LEU A 6 -9.87 -55.69 -0.76
CA LEU A 6 -10.12 -54.32 -0.33
C LEU A 6 -8.95 -53.79 0.54
N ARG A 7 -8.52 -52.54 0.31
CA ARG A 7 -7.65 -51.79 1.24
C ARG A 7 -8.49 -51.14 2.35
N PRO A 8 -8.01 -51.12 3.62
CA PRO A 8 -8.70 -50.49 4.73
C PRO A 8 -8.32 -48.99 4.87
N PRO A 9 -9.13 -48.19 5.60
CA PRO A 9 -8.82 -46.81 5.97
C PRO A 9 -8.04 -46.75 7.29
N HIS A 10 -7.37 -45.60 7.51
CA HIS A 10 -6.55 -45.20 8.67
C HIS A 10 -5.09 -45.64 8.67
N GLU A 11 -4.22 -44.76 8.15
CA GLU A 11 -2.86 -44.60 8.67
C GLU A 11 -2.75 -43.30 9.44
N SER A 12 -2.21 -43.46 10.64
CA SER A 12 -1.90 -42.46 11.65
C SER A 12 -1.06 -41.30 11.12
N ARG A 13 -1.42 -40.06 11.47
CA ARG A 13 -0.54 -38.89 11.42
C ARG A 13 0.79 -39.23 12.09
N SER A 14 1.83 -39.44 11.30
CA SER A 14 3.20 -39.44 11.80
C SER A 14 3.47 -38.06 12.40
N LYS A 15 3.93 -38.04 13.65
CA LYS A 15 4.45 -36.83 14.29
C LYS A 15 5.61 -36.35 13.42
N GLN A 16 5.43 -35.24 12.70
CA GLN A 16 6.54 -34.55 12.05
C GLN A 16 7.58 -34.25 13.14
N GLN A 17 8.76 -34.84 12.99
CA GLN A 17 9.93 -34.45 13.78
C GLN A 17 10.18 -32.95 13.57
N PRO A 18 10.53 -32.20 14.61
CA PRO A 18 11.00 -30.83 14.42
C PRO A 18 12.17 -30.85 13.44
N LEU A 19 12.12 -30.01 12.40
CA LEU A 19 13.28 -29.74 11.56
C LEU A 19 14.41 -29.27 12.49
N GLU A 20 15.42 -30.13 12.70
CA GLU A 20 16.64 -29.74 13.39
C GLU A 20 17.23 -28.54 12.65
N ARG A 21 17.38 -27.42 13.36
CA ARG A 21 18.11 -26.27 12.83
C ARG A 21 19.51 -26.77 12.48
N PRO A 22 20.03 -26.53 11.26
CA PRO A 22 21.41 -26.83 10.96
C PRO A 22 22.26 -26.19 12.04
N SER A 23 23.16 -26.97 12.63
CA SER A 23 24.15 -26.46 13.58
C SER A 23 24.78 -25.21 12.98
N THR A 24 24.85 -24.13 13.77
CA THR A 24 25.57 -22.91 13.41
C THR A 24 27.03 -23.26 13.20
N LYS A 25 27.36 -23.75 11.99
CA LYS A 25 28.72 -23.75 11.49
C LYS A 25 29.10 -22.28 11.39
N TYR A 26 30.06 -21.88 12.22
CA TYR A 26 30.76 -20.63 12.04
C TYR A 26 31.37 -20.67 10.63
N TYR A 27 30.72 -19.99 9.68
CA TYR A 27 31.31 -19.73 8.38
C TYR A 27 32.47 -18.77 8.62
N ASP A 28 33.67 -19.17 8.20
CA ASP A 28 34.78 -18.22 8.08
C ASP A 28 34.31 -17.10 7.16
N ALA A 29 34.29 -15.86 7.67
CA ALA A 29 33.81 -14.71 6.91
C ALA A 29 34.62 -14.48 5.62
N THR A 30 35.81 -15.07 5.52
CA THR A 30 36.65 -15.04 4.31
C THR A 30 36.21 -16.02 3.21
N CYS A 31 35.27 -16.95 3.50
CA CYS A 31 34.77 -17.95 2.56
C CYS A 31 33.34 -17.69 2.06
N ILE A 32 32.74 -16.54 2.40
CA ILE A 32 31.41 -16.17 1.90
C ILE A 32 31.57 -15.63 0.46
N PRO A 33 30.95 -16.26 -0.56
CA PRO A 33 31.03 -15.76 -1.91
C PRO A 33 30.43 -14.35 -2.00
N PRO A 34 31.01 -13.44 -2.80
CA PRO A 34 30.47 -12.10 -2.94
C PRO A 34 29.06 -12.15 -3.52
N ILE A 35 28.19 -11.24 -3.06
CA ILE A 35 26.86 -11.07 -3.64
C ILE A 35 27.01 -10.73 -5.13
N PRO A 36 26.35 -11.46 -6.05
CA PRO A 36 26.42 -11.19 -7.48
C PRO A 36 26.03 -9.75 -7.81
N SER A 37 26.62 -9.18 -8.86
CA SER A 37 26.31 -7.83 -9.33
C SER A 37 26.43 -7.77 -10.85
N PRO A 38 25.55 -7.03 -11.55
CA PRO A 38 25.81 -6.72 -12.94
C PRO A 38 27.08 -5.88 -13.09
N PRO A 39 27.75 -5.94 -14.26
CA PRO A 39 28.81 -5.01 -14.60
C PRO A 39 28.32 -3.56 -14.45
N GLY A 40 29.14 -2.71 -13.83
CA GLY A 40 28.86 -1.29 -13.66
C GLY A 40 29.87 -0.43 -14.41
N LEU A 41 29.47 0.79 -14.77
CA LEU A 41 30.37 1.82 -15.27
C LEU A 41 31.34 2.28 -14.17
N PRO A 42 32.57 2.70 -14.52
CA PRO A 42 33.47 3.33 -13.55
C PRO A 42 32.78 4.53 -12.87
N VAL A 43 32.89 4.63 -11.54
CA VAL A 43 32.30 5.68 -10.68
C VAL A 43 30.76 5.67 -10.58
N LEU A 44 30.04 5.53 -11.70
CA LEU A 44 28.58 5.56 -11.72
C LEU A 44 27.92 4.24 -11.29
N GLY A 45 28.62 3.12 -11.42
CA GLY A 45 28.11 1.80 -11.07
C GLY A 45 27.04 1.32 -12.05
N ASN A 46 25.93 0.78 -11.55
CA ASN A 46 24.87 0.11 -12.29
C ASN A 46 23.74 1.07 -12.74
N VAL A 47 24.07 2.31 -13.10
CA VAL A 47 23.08 3.33 -13.52
C VAL A 47 22.21 2.90 -14.69
N ASP A 48 22.75 2.11 -15.61
CA ASP A 48 22.04 1.63 -16.81
C ASP A 48 21.40 0.24 -16.63
N ALA A 49 21.49 -0.34 -15.42
CA ALA A 49 20.94 -1.66 -15.15
C ALA A 49 19.41 -1.65 -14.96
N ILE A 50 18.81 -0.48 -14.76
CA ILE A 50 17.38 -0.30 -14.56
C ILE A 50 16.86 0.66 -15.63
N ASP A 51 15.97 0.16 -16.49
CA ASP A 51 15.23 0.98 -17.43
C ASP A 51 14.31 1.95 -16.67
N LYS A 52 14.30 3.22 -17.07
CA LYS A 52 13.52 4.26 -16.38
C LYS A 52 12.02 4.13 -16.62
N ASP A 53 11.63 3.60 -17.78
CA ASP A 53 10.24 3.41 -18.18
C ASP A 53 9.72 2.03 -17.75
N LEU A 54 10.63 1.04 -17.62
CA LEU A 54 10.29 -0.34 -17.22
C LEU A 54 11.10 -0.86 -16.01
N PRO A 55 11.15 -0.15 -14.87
CA PRO A 55 12.06 -0.48 -13.78
C PRO A 55 11.77 -1.84 -13.14
N MET A 56 10.49 -2.20 -12.99
CA MET A 56 10.11 -3.50 -12.40
C MET A 56 10.46 -4.67 -13.32
N GLN A 57 10.36 -4.49 -14.64
CA GLN A 57 10.80 -5.50 -15.59
C GLN A 57 12.31 -5.69 -15.54
N SER A 58 13.08 -4.60 -15.49
CA SER A 58 14.54 -4.69 -15.35
C SER A 58 14.95 -5.42 -14.06
N LEU A 59 14.28 -5.14 -12.93
CA LEU A 59 14.53 -5.86 -11.68
C LEU A 59 14.20 -7.36 -11.80
N HIS A 60 13.11 -7.70 -12.49
CA HIS A 60 12.77 -9.10 -12.76
C HIS A 60 13.82 -9.80 -13.64
N ASP A 61 14.23 -9.18 -14.74
CA ASP A 61 15.24 -9.75 -15.65
C ASP A 61 16.59 -9.94 -14.96
N LEU A 62 16.97 -9.00 -14.09
CA LEU A 62 18.14 -9.11 -13.22
C LEU A 62 17.98 -10.25 -12.21
N ALA A 63 16.79 -10.45 -11.61
CA ALA A 63 16.53 -11.58 -10.73
C ALA A 63 16.64 -12.92 -11.46
N VAL A 64 16.12 -13.03 -12.69
CA VAL A 64 16.27 -14.23 -13.53
C VAL A 64 17.75 -14.52 -13.82
N LYS A 65 18.56 -13.47 -14.04
CA LYS A 65 19.97 -13.60 -14.39
C LYS A 65 20.90 -13.85 -13.21
N TYR A 66 20.69 -13.16 -12.09
CA TYR A 66 21.59 -13.16 -10.93
C TYR A 66 21.05 -13.96 -9.74
N GLY A 67 19.81 -14.43 -9.82
CA GLY A 67 19.19 -15.33 -8.85
C GLY A 67 18.54 -14.60 -7.67
N GLU A 68 18.49 -15.30 -6.55
CA GLU A 68 17.74 -14.90 -5.38
C GLU A 68 18.27 -13.65 -4.66
N ILE A 69 19.53 -13.29 -4.88
CA ILE A 69 20.16 -12.12 -4.27
C ILE A 69 21.19 -11.52 -5.21
N TYR A 70 21.14 -10.20 -5.40
CA TYR A 70 22.15 -9.46 -6.13
C TYR A 70 22.30 -8.04 -5.60
N SER A 71 23.40 -7.37 -5.92
CA SER A 71 23.64 -5.99 -5.54
C SER A 71 23.63 -5.06 -6.75
N LEU A 72 23.15 -3.84 -6.54
CA LEU A 72 23.26 -2.72 -7.47
C LEU A 72 23.93 -1.55 -6.75
N THR A 73 24.93 -0.93 -7.36
CA THR A 73 25.55 0.28 -6.84
C THR A 73 25.22 1.43 -7.77
N VAL A 74 24.55 2.48 -7.29
CA VAL A 74 24.24 3.67 -8.11
C VAL A 74 24.79 4.89 -7.39
N ALA A 75 25.69 5.64 -8.04
CA ALA A 75 26.31 6.83 -7.47
C ALA A 75 26.93 6.62 -6.06
N GLY A 76 27.54 5.45 -5.82
CA GLY A 76 28.13 5.07 -4.53
C GLY A 76 27.15 4.41 -3.54
N ASP A 77 25.84 4.50 -3.77
CA ASP A 77 24.84 3.84 -2.95
C ASP A 77 24.64 2.38 -3.38
N LYS A 78 25.17 1.46 -2.58
CA LYS A 78 24.94 0.03 -2.74
C LYS A 78 23.58 -0.39 -2.19
N ARG A 79 22.78 -1.07 -3.01
CA ARG A 79 21.50 -1.68 -2.68
C ARG A 79 21.58 -3.18 -2.89
N ILE A 80 21.00 -3.93 -1.96
CA ILE A 80 20.86 -5.39 -2.08
C ILE A 80 19.42 -5.69 -2.44
N ILE A 81 19.22 -6.44 -3.52
CA ILE A 81 17.91 -6.88 -4.00
C ILE A 81 17.75 -8.35 -3.63
N VAL A 82 16.61 -8.68 -3.03
CA VAL A 82 16.25 -10.03 -2.57
C VAL A 82 15.02 -10.49 -3.33
N ASN A 83 15.08 -11.69 -3.92
CA ASN A 83 14.05 -12.22 -4.83
C ASN A 83 13.59 -13.64 -4.45
N SER A 84 13.98 -14.17 -3.29
CA SER A 84 13.48 -15.45 -2.78
C SER A 84 12.70 -15.30 -1.48
N GLN A 85 11.72 -16.19 -1.28
CA GLN A 85 10.92 -16.24 -0.07
C GLN A 85 11.78 -16.55 1.16
N ALA A 86 12.77 -17.43 1.03
CA ALA A 86 13.67 -17.80 2.13
C ALA A 86 14.47 -16.59 2.64
N LEU A 87 15.07 -15.82 1.74
CA LEU A 87 15.80 -14.62 2.10
C LEU A 87 14.86 -13.50 2.57
N MET A 88 13.66 -13.38 1.99
CA MET A 88 12.66 -12.41 2.46
C MET A 88 12.26 -12.71 3.91
N ALA A 89 12.11 -13.99 4.29
CA ALA A 89 11.81 -14.40 5.66
C ALA A 89 12.95 -14.01 6.63
N GLU A 90 14.21 -14.14 6.19
CA GLU A 90 15.38 -13.69 6.97
C GLU A 90 15.39 -12.17 7.19
N VAL A 91 15.20 -11.37 6.13
CA VAL A 91 15.24 -9.89 6.24
C VAL A 91 14.00 -9.29 6.89
N SER A 92 12.96 -10.09 7.13
CA SER A 92 11.76 -9.71 7.87
C SER A 92 11.88 -9.90 9.40
N ASP A 93 13.03 -10.40 9.89
CA ASP A 93 13.30 -10.49 11.32
C ASP A 93 13.63 -9.11 11.92
N GLU A 94 12.64 -8.51 12.60
CA GLU A 94 12.73 -7.18 13.21
C GLU A 94 13.80 -7.05 14.31
N LYS A 95 14.37 -8.17 14.79
CA LYS A 95 15.51 -8.13 15.72
C LYS A 95 16.83 -7.80 15.02
N ARG A 96 16.90 -7.99 13.70
CA ARG A 96 18.10 -7.79 12.87
C ARG A 96 17.94 -6.69 11.84
N PHE A 97 16.72 -6.50 11.34
CA PHE A 97 16.41 -5.55 10.28
C PHE A 97 15.32 -4.59 10.73
N ALA A 98 15.38 -3.36 10.23
CA ALA A 98 14.35 -2.36 10.43
C ALA A 98 14.02 -1.70 9.09
N LYS A 99 12.82 -1.10 9.02
CA LYS A 99 12.41 -0.33 7.85
C LYS A 99 13.39 0.82 7.60
N LYS A 100 14.03 0.81 6.44
CA LYS A 100 14.87 1.92 5.97
C LYS A 100 14.04 2.87 5.11
N ILE A 101 14.07 4.16 5.44
CA ILE A 101 13.52 5.22 4.59
C ILE A 101 14.47 5.43 3.40
N ALA A 102 14.07 4.98 2.22
CA ALA A 102 14.83 5.14 0.99
C ALA A 102 14.85 6.61 0.52
N ALA A 103 15.72 6.95 -0.43
CA ALA A 103 15.85 8.31 -0.97
C ALA A 103 14.51 8.89 -1.49
N ASN A 104 13.71 8.09 -2.20
CA ASN A 104 12.37 8.52 -2.66
C ASN A 104 11.43 8.80 -1.49
N SER A 105 11.54 8.01 -0.41
CA SER A 105 10.76 8.22 0.82
C SER A 105 11.18 9.49 1.57
N ASN A 106 12.42 9.98 1.40
CA ASN A 106 12.82 11.30 1.92
C ASN A 106 12.13 12.46 1.18
N GLN A 107 11.86 12.32 -0.13
CA GLN A 107 11.10 13.35 -0.86
C GLN A 107 9.63 13.35 -0.44
N LEU A 108 9.04 12.15 -0.31
CA LEU A 108 7.67 12.00 0.20
C LEU A 108 7.50 12.58 1.62
N ARG A 109 8.56 12.52 2.44
CA ARG A 109 8.60 13.09 3.78
C ARG A 109 8.36 14.60 3.80
N ASN A 110 8.57 15.31 2.70
CA ASN A 110 8.24 16.75 2.64
C ASN A 110 6.74 16.99 2.89
N ALA A 111 5.85 16.09 2.46
CA ALA A 111 4.42 16.18 2.75
C ALA A 111 4.01 15.34 3.97
N ALA A 112 4.58 14.15 4.13
CA ALA A 112 4.16 13.18 5.16
C ALA A 112 4.96 13.22 6.46
N GLY A 113 6.02 14.03 6.56
CA GLY A 113 6.79 14.28 7.79
C GLY A 113 7.16 13.02 8.57
N ASP A 114 7.01 13.06 9.90
CA ASP A 114 7.14 11.90 10.79
C ASP A 114 5.85 11.07 10.91
N GLY A 115 4.97 11.15 9.91
CA GLY A 115 3.81 10.26 9.79
C GLY A 115 4.23 8.79 9.60
N LEU A 116 3.29 7.88 9.87
CA LEU A 116 3.53 6.43 9.94
C LEU A 116 4.32 5.84 8.76
N PHE A 117 4.17 6.40 7.57
CA PHE A 117 4.80 5.88 6.36
C PHE A 117 6.24 6.37 6.15
N THR A 118 6.57 7.59 6.58
CA THR A 118 7.86 8.25 6.30
C THR A 118 8.71 8.50 7.54
N ALA A 119 8.25 8.05 8.72
CA ALA A 119 9.00 8.16 9.96
C ALA A 119 10.33 7.41 9.92
N ARG A 120 11.35 7.97 10.56
CA ARG A 120 12.68 7.38 10.72
C ARG A 120 12.72 6.56 12.01
N LEU A 121 12.93 5.26 11.88
CA LEU A 121 12.98 4.34 12.99
C LEU A 121 14.42 3.91 13.27
N PRO A 122 14.80 3.76 14.55
CA PRO A 122 13.94 3.83 15.75
C PRO A 122 13.81 5.24 16.39
N GLU A 123 14.33 6.30 15.78
CA GLU A 123 14.53 7.60 16.44
C GLU A 123 13.24 8.41 16.68
N GLU A 124 12.24 8.27 15.80
CA GLU A 124 11.04 9.12 15.82
C GLU A 124 9.92 8.53 16.67
N LYS A 125 9.84 8.99 17.93
CA LYS A 125 8.84 8.58 18.93
C LYS A 125 7.39 8.72 18.47
N ASN A 126 7.11 9.74 17.65
CA ASN A 126 5.78 10.01 17.11
C ASN A 126 5.22 8.85 16.28
N TRP A 127 6.08 8.05 15.65
CA TRP A 127 5.66 6.84 14.95
C TRP A 127 5.05 5.83 15.92
N TYR A 128 5.69 5.58 17.07
CA TYR A 128 5.21 4.61 18.06
C TYR A 128 3.88 5.06 18.69
N ILE A 129 3.76 6.36 19.01
CA ILE A 129 2.51 6.93 19.51
C ILE A 129 1.39 6.75 18.47
N ALA A 130 1.62 7.16 17.22
CA ALA A 130 0.62 7.00 16.16
C ALA A 130 0.28 5.52 15.91
N HIS A 131 1.27 4.63 15.91
CA HIS A 131 1.09 3.19 15.73
C HIS A 131 0.19 2.63 16.84
N ASN A 132 0.52 2.89 18.10
CA ASN A 132 -0.23 2.39 19.25
C ASN A 132 -1.67 2.91 19.29
N LEU A 133 -1.88 4.17 18.91
CA LEU A 133 -3.22 4.78 18.85
C LEU A 133 -4.08 4.16 17.75
N LEU A 134 -3.50 3.83 16.60
CA LEU A 134 -4.24 3.45 15.41
C LEU A 134 -4.41 1.94 15.23
N MET A 135 -3.46 1.12 15.68
CA MET A 135 -3.53 -0.34 15.52
C MET A 135 -4.86 -0.96 15.97
N PRO A 136 -5.50 -0.54 17.08
CA PRO A 136 -6.81 -1.07 17.48
C PRO A 136 -7.95 -0.81 16.47
N LEU A 137 -7.82 0.22 15.63
CA LEU A 137 -8.81 0.58 14.62
C LEU A 137 -8.72 -0.27 13.35
N PHE A 138 -7.59 -0.97 13.14
CA PHE A 138 -7.35 -1.80 11.96
C PHE A 138 -7.64 -3.29 12.17
N THR A 139 -8.39 -3.63 13.23
CA THR A 139 -8.85 -5.01 13.44
C THR A 139 -9.93 -5.39 12.41
N PRO A 140 -10.05 -6.67 12.01
CA PRO A 140 -11.06 -7.10 11.04
C PRO A 140 -12.49 -6.67 11.40
N GLU A 141 -12.85 -6.73 12.68
CA GLU A 141 -14.14 -6.27 13.20
C GLU A 141 -14.36 -4.78 12.95
N LYS A 142 -13.37 -3.94 13.30
CA LYS A 142 -13.46 -2.49 13.08
C LYS A 142 -13.53 -2.13 11.60
N ILE A 143 -12.79 -2.84 10.75
CA ILE A 143 -12.89 -2.66 9.29
C ILE A 143 -14.28 -3.06 8.78
N CYS A 144 -14.87 -4.15 9.27
CA CYS A 144 -16.23 -4.54 8.88
C CYS A 144 -17.28 -3.50 9.27
N ASN A 145 -17.07 -2.76 10.36
CA ASN A 145 -17.97 -1.67 10.76
C ASN A 145 -17.92 -0.45 9.84
N LEU A 146 -16.90 -0.33 8.97
CA LEU A 146 -16.81 0.72 7.95
C LEU A 146 -17.60 0.39 6.68
N ALA A 147 -18.20 -0.80 6.60
CA ALA A 147 -18.82 -1.26 5.36
C ALA A 147 -19.97 -0.38 4.87
N ASP A 148 -20.76 0.21 5.76
CA ASP A 148 -21.84 1.12 5.35
C ASP A 148 -21.29 2.38 4.68
N ASP A 149 -20.22 2.97 5.22
CA ASP A 149 -19.51 4.11 4.63
C ASP A 149 -18.87 3.75 3.28
N MET A 150 -18.24 2.57 3.19
CA MET A 150 -17.69 2.05 1.92
C MET A 150 -18.79 1.85 0.88
N MET A 151 -19.94 1.29 1.29
CA MET A 151 -21.08 1.04 0.42
C MET A 151 -21.78 2.33 -0.02
N ASP A 152 -21.77 3.39 0.79
CA ASP A 152 -22.21 4.72 0.38
C ASP A 152 -21.40 5.20 -0.84
N ILE A 153 -20.07 5.22 -0.73
CA ILE A 153 -19.20 5.67 -1.83
C ILE A 153 -19.33 4.76 -3.05
N MET A 154 -19.39 3.44 -2.85
CA MET A 154 -19.59 2.49 -3.95
C MET A 154 -20.93 2.68 -4.66
N SER A 155 -22.00 3.04 -3.94
CA SER A 155 -23.30 3.32 -4.56
C SER A 155 -23.24 4.51 -5.52
N GLN A 156 -22.42 5.52 -5.22
CA GLN A 156 -22.22 6.68 -6.10
C GLN A 156 -21.52 6.28 -7.41
N LEU A 157 -20.54 5.36 -7.34
CA LEU A 157 -19.90 4.80 -8.53
C LEU A 157 -20.92 4.06 -9.40
N VAL A 158 -21.70 3.15 -8.80
CA VAL A 158 -22.69 2.35 -9.55
C VAL A 158 -23.74 3.25 -10.19
N LEU A 159 -24.28 4.23 -9.44
CA LEU A 159 -25.22 5.22 -9.97
C LEU A 159 -24.61 6.08 -11.08
N LYS A 160 -23.32 6.41 -10.99
CA LYS A 160 -22.61 7.10 -12.09
C LYS A 160 -22.63 6.22 -13.33
N TRP A 161 -22.25 4.95 -13.23
CA TRP A 161 -22.20 4.03 -14.37
C TRP A 161 -23.58 3.74 -14.97
N GLU A 162 -24.60 3.56 -14.15
CA GLU A 162 -25.99 3.32 -14.60
C GLU A 162 -26.59 4.49 -15.37
N ARG A 163 -26.16 5.73 -15.09
CA ARG A 163 -26.61 6.92 -15.85
C ARG A 163 -26.13 6.92 -17.29
N PHE A 164 -25.09 6.15 -17.61
CA PHE A 164 -24.57 6.02 -18.96
C PHE A 164 -25.12 4.76 -19.64
N GLY A 165 -25.35 4.85 -20.95
CA GLY A 165 -25.83 3.70 -21.73
C GLY A 165 -24.76 2.63 -21.97
N SER A 166 -25.14 1.51 -22.58
CA SER A 166 -24.27 0.36 -22.88
C SER A 166 -23.01 0.70 -23.70
N ASP A 167 -23.05 1.80 -24.45
CA ASP A 167 -21.98 2.20 -25.37
C ASP A 167 -20.96 3.13 -24.71
N ALA A 168 -21.16 3.51 -23.44
CA ALA A 168 -20.26 4.41 -22.75
C ALA A 168 -18.95 3.71 -22.38
N VAL A 169 -17.84 4.34 -22.75
CA VAL A 169 -16.51 3.91 -22.34
C VAL A 169 -16.26 4.41 -20.92
N ILE A 170 -16.07 3.46 -20.00
CA ILE A 170 -15.81 3.76 -18.59
C ILE A 170 -14.29 3.79 -18.36
N ASP A 171 -13.79 4.94 -17.91
CA ASP A 171 -12.44 5.06 -17.37
C ASP A 171 -12.41 4.53 -15.93
N ILE A 172 -12.15 3.22 -15.79
CA ILE A 172 -12.12 2.54 -14.50
C ILE A 172 -10.97 3.04 -13.60
N ALA A 173 -9.88 3.56 -14.17
CA ALA A 173 -8.75 4.04 -13.38
C ALA A 173 -9.09 5.36 -12.69
N ALA A 174 -9.67 6.31 -13.45
CA ALA A 174 -10.15 7.55 -12.88
C ALA A 174 -11.28 7.31 -11.86
N ASP A 175 -12.17 6.36 -12.13
CA ASP A 175 -13.31 6.09 -11.24
C ASP A 175 -12.93 5.36 -9.96
N PHE A 176 -12.04 4.37 -10.02
CA PHE A 176 -11.55 3.74 -8.80
C PHE A 176 -10.71 4.70 -7.96
N SER A 177 -9.94 5.61 -8.57
CA SER A 177 -9.26 6.68 -7.82
C SER A 177 -10.25 7.58 -7.06
N ARG A 178 -11.41 7.92 -7.66
CA ARG A 178 -12.48 8.65 -6.95
C ARG A 178 -13.05 7.84 -5.79
N VAL A 179 -13.35 6.56 -6.01
CA VAL A 179 -13.86 5.67 -4.95
C VAL A 179 -12.90 5.63 -3.78
N THR A 180 -11.63 5.32 -4.03
CA THR A 180 -10.67 5.06 -2.95
C THR A 180 -10.35 6.33 -2.18
N LEU A 181 -10.27 7.48 -2.85
CA LEU A 181 -10.07 8.78 -2.22
C LEU A 181 -11.26 9.19 -1.33
N ASP A 182 -12.49 9.11 -1.84
CA ASP A 182 -13.67 9.48 -1.05
C ASP A 182 -13.92 8.47 0.08
N THR A 183 -13.62 7.19 -0.14
CA THR A 183 -13.74 6.14 0.88
C THR A 183 -12.78 6.38 2.04
N ILE A 184 -11.50 6.65 1.77
CA ILE A 184 -10.54 6.90 2.87
C ILE A 184 -10.92 8.17 3.63
N CYS A 185 -11.35 9.24 2.96
CA CYS A 185 -11.80 10.46 3.63
C CYS A 185 -13.03 10.23 4.52
N LEU A 186 -14.03 9.50 4.03
CA LEU A 186 -15.25 9.25 4.78
C LEU A 186 -15.01 8.30 5.97
N CYS A 187 -14.33 7.17 5.71
CA CYS A 187 -14.12 6.14 6.72
C CYS A 187 -13.12 6.58 7.81
N ALA A 188 -12.03 7.26 7.43
CA ALA A 188 -10.96 7.61 8.35
C ALA A 188 -11.16 8.97 9.03
N MET A 189 -11.90 9.88 8.40
CA MET A 189 -11.92 11.31 8.80
C MET A 189 -13.33 11.90 8.82
N ASP A 190 -14.37 11.12 8.52
CA ASP A 190 -15.76 11.57 8.42
C ASP A 190 -15.93 12.80 7.50
N TYR A 191 -15.15 12.84 6.42
CA TYR A 191 -15.06 13.97 5.51
C TYR A 191 -15.48 13.56 4.09
N ARG A 192 -16.29 14.40 3.42
CA ARG A 192 -16.70 14.17 2.04
C ARG A 192 -15.99 15.12 1.08
N LEU A 193 -15.07 14.57 0.27
CA LEU A 193 -14.46 15.29 -0.85
C LEU A 193 -15.42 15.47 -2.03
N ASN A 194 -16.43 14.61 -2.15
CA ASN A 194 -17.46 14.64 -3.18
C ASN A 194 -16.87 14.53 -4.61
N SER A 195 -15.94 13.59 -4.80
CA SER A 195 -15.22 13.43 -6.08
C SER A 195 -16.13 13.03 -7.25
N PHE A 196 -17.31 12.45 -6.97
CA PHE A 196 -18.33 12.11 -7.98
C PHE A 196 -19.24 13.28 -8.39
N TYR A 197 -19.20 14.40 -7.67
CA TYR A 197 -19.99 15.60 -7.97
C TYR A 197 -19.22 16.63 -8.80
N ARG A 198 -18.06 16.23 -9.33
CA ARG A 198 -17.18 17.05 -10.16
C ARG A 198 -17.04 16.41 -11.54
N GLU A 199 -17.10 17.24 -12.57
CA GLU A 199 -16.78 16.81 -13.93
C GLU A 199 -15.30 16.44 -14.07
N THR A 200 -14.44 17.20 -13.38
CA THR A 200 -12.98 17.00 -13.37
C THR A 200 -12.51 16.27 -12.11
N VAL A 201 -11.29 15.72 -12.16
CA VAL A 201 -10.63 15.11 -11.01
C VAL A 201 -10.43 16.17 -9.91
N HIS A 202 -10.61 15.78 -8.64
CA HIS A 202 -10.46 16.70 -7.52
C HIS A 202 -9.04 17.31 -7.52
N PRO A 203 -8.86 18.64 -7.34
CA PRO A 203 -7.54 19.29 -7.39
C PRO A 203 -6.51 18.66 -6.43
N PHE A 204 -6.95 18.23 -5.25
CA PHE A 204 -6.13 17.45 -4.31
C PHE A 204 -5.52 16.19 -4.94
N ALA A 205 -6.31 15.41 -5.68
CA ALA A 205 -5.84 14.17 -6.28
C ALA A 205 -4.82 14.43 -7.39
N ILE A 206 -5.03 15.49 -8.18
CA ILE A 206 -4.06 15.96 -9.19
C ILE A 206 -2.76 16.37 -8.51
N ALA A 207 -2.83 17.25 -7.50
CA ALA A 207 -1.67 17.70 -6.74
C ALA A 207 -0.92 16.52 -6.07
N MET A 208 -1.66 15.53 -5.57
CA MET A 208 -1.09 14.32 -4.98
C MET A 208 -0.32 13.48 -6.00
N ALA A 209 -0.93 13.19 -7.15
CA ALA A 209 -0.28 12.43 -8.22
C ALA A 209 0.97 13.15 -8.74
N ASP A 210 0.88 14.46 -8.98
CA ASP A 210 2.00 15.29 -9.43
C ASP A 210 3.14 15.31 -8.39
N PHE A 211 2.80 15.49 -7.11
CA PHE A 211 3.75 15.47 -6.00
C PHE A 211 4.46 14.12 -5.86
N LEU A 212 3.75 13.01 -6.01
CA LEU A 212 4.32 11.65 -5.92
C LEU A 212 5.24 11.34 -7.09
N LEU A 213 4.82 11.72 -8.30
CA LEU A 213 5.62 11.56 -9.51
C LEU A 213 6.91 12.37 -9.41
N GLU A 214 6.83 13.64 -9.01
CA GLU A 214 8.01 14.49 -8.87
C GLU A 214 8.88 14.08 -7.68
N SER A 215 8.31 13.55 -6.58
CA SER A 215 9.08 12.95 -5.48
C SER A 215 9.93 11.77 -5.94
N THR A 216 9.38 10.93 -6.84
CA THR A 216 10.12 9.80 -7.44
C THR A 216 11.24 10.30 -8.34
N LYS A 217 10.95 11.29 -9.21
CA LYS A 217 11.96 11.88 -10.10
C LYS A 217 13.09 12.55 -9.31
N ARG A 218 12.77 13.31 -8.26
CA ARG A 218 13.73 13.93 -7.33
C ARG A 218 14.64 12.92 -6.65
N GLY A 219 14.07 11.79 -6.20
CA GLY A 219 14.84 10.73 -5.55
C GLY A 219 15.87 10.05 -6.47
N ALA A 220 15.70 10.17 -7.79
CA ALA A 220 16.61 9.63 -8.80
C ALA A 220 17.56 10.68 -9.41
N ARG A 221 17.40 11.98 -9.11
CA ARG A 221 18.20 13.07 -9.68
C ARG A 221 19.32 13.49 -8.72
N PRO A 222 20.51 13.85 -9.23
CA PRO A 222 21.51 14.56 -8.43
C PRO A 222 20.98 15.91 -7.93
N GLU A 223 21.36 16.29 -6.71
CA GLU A 223 20.89 17.51 -6.04
C GLU A 223 21.17 18.79 -6.84
N LEU A 224 22.35 18.89 -7.46
CA LEU A 224 22.72 20.03 -8.30
C LEU A 224 21.74 20.23 -9.47
N VAL A 225 21.32 19.14 -10.12
CA VAL A 225 20.36 19.19 -11.22
C VAL A 225 19.00 19.61 -10.69
N GLN A 226 18.56 19.04 -9.57
CA GLN A 226 17.27 19.39 -8.99
C GLN A 226 17.18 20.89 -8.61
N ASN A 227 18.27 21.48 -8.11
CA ASN A 227 18.31 22.90 -7.77
C ASN A 227 18.16 23.84 -8.99
N MET A 228 18.46 23.36 -10.20
CA MET A 228 18.30 24.14 -11.44
C MET A 228 16.88 24.07 -12.03
N LEU A 229 16.08 23.08 -11.64
CA LEU A 229 14.72 22.85 -12.14
C LEU A 229 13.68 23.75 -11.43
N VAL A 230 13.81 25.07 -11.62
CA VAL A 230 13.02 26.08 -10.88
C VAL A 230 11.52 25.91 -11.06
N ALA A 231 11.05 25.60 -12.27
CA ALA A 231 9.62 25.47 -12.55
C ALA A 231 9.01 24.24 -11.87
N GLU A 232 9.70 23.10 -11.96
CA GLU A 232 9.35 21.84 -11.29
C GLU A 232 9.41 22.00 -9.76
N ASN A 233 10.39 22.76 -9.26
CA ASN A 233 10.49 23.08 -7.85
C ASN A 233 9.29 23.87 -7.35
N LYS A 234 8.91 24.91 -8.08
CA LYS A 234 7.75 25.72 -7.75
C LYS A 234 6.46 24.90 -7.77
N LYS A 235 6.23 24.11 -8.81
CA LYS A 235 5.03 23.26 -8.93
C LYS A 235 4.95 22.24 -7.78
N TYR A 236 6.06 21.59 -7.44
CA TYR A 236 6.13 20.66 -6.31
C TYR A 236 5.75 21.31 -4.98
N GLU A 237 6.21 22.53 -4.72
CA GLU A 237 5.84 23.30 -3.52
C GLU A 237 4.36 23.74 -3.54
N GLU A 238 3.82 24.10 -4.70
CA GLU A 238 2.40 24.43 -4.88
C GLU A 238 1.49 23.22 -4.63
N ASP A 239 1.89 22.04 -5.10
CA ASP A 239 1.20 20.78 -4.84
C ASP A 239 1.25 20.44 -3.36
N GLN A 240 2.43 20.52 -2.74
CA GLN A 240 2.60 20.32 -1.31
C GLN A 240 1.70 21.25 -0.47
N LYS A 241 1.60 22.54 -0.85
CA LYS A 241 0.67 23.49 -0.20
C LYS A 241 -0.78 23.08 -0.36
N THR A 242 -1.16 22.58 -1.55
CA THR A 242 -2.51 22.07 -1.80
C THR A 242 -2.83 20.86 -0.93
N LEU A 243 -1.89 19.95 -0.76
CA LEU A 243 -2.03 18.80 0.14
C LEU A 243 -2.26 19.26 1.59
N PHE A 244 -1.38 20.11 2.12
CA PHE A 244 -1.52 20.62 3.49
C PHE A 244 -2.81 21.39 3.71
N LYS A 245 -3.24 22.20 2.73
CA LYS A 245 -4.51 22.94 2.81
C LYS A 245 -5.70 22.01 3.04
N VAL A 246 -5.80 20.92 2.30
CA VAL A 246 -6.92 19.96 2.49
C VAL A 246 -6.84 19.27 3.85
N ALA A 247 -5.64 18.89 4.31
CA ALA A 247 -5.47 18.33 5.65
C ALA A 247 -5.87 19.33 6.77
N ASP A 248 -5.55 20.61 6.60
CA ASP A 248 -5.97 21.69 7.51
C ASP A 248 -7.48 21.91 7.48
N GLU A 249 -8.12 21.86 6.30
CA GLU A 249 -9.58 21.96 6.16
C GLU A 249 -10.30 20.82 6.89
N ILE A 250 -9.82 19.58 6.74
CA ILE A 250 -10.35 18.40 7.44
C ILE A 250 -10.23 18.58 8.97
N LEU A 251 -9.05 19.00 9.45
CA LEU A 251 -8.81 19.25 10.87
C LEU A 251 -9.70 20.37 11.41
N ALA A 252 -9.80 21.47 10.68
CA ALA A 252 -10.63 22.60 11.06
C ALA A 252 -12.11 22.21 11.13
N GLN A 253 -12.59 21.43 10.15
CA GLN A 253 -13.98 20.95 10.15
C GLN A 253 -14.27 20.07 11.36
N ARG A 254 -13.38 19.11 11.69
CA ARG A 254 -13.55 18.25 12.88
C ARG A 254 -13.53 19.04 14.18
N ARG A 255 -12.70 20.08 14.29
CA ARG A 255 -12.67 20.97 15.46
C ARG A 255 -13.94 21.80 15.59
N ALA A 256 -14.48 22.30 14.48
CA ALA A 256 -15.71 23.07 14.45
C ALA A 256 -16.96 22.20 14.70
N HIS A 257 -16.92 20.93 14.29
CA HIS A 257 -18.00 19.96 14.43
C HIS A 257 -17.45 18.66 15.05
N PRO A 258 -17.24 18.63 16.38
CA PRO A 258 -16.79 17.42 17.07
C PRO A 258 -17.74 16.24 16.82
N SER A 259 -17.16 15.06 16.67
CA SER A 259 -17.87 13.81 16.45
C SER A 259 -17.33 12.76 17.41
N ASP A 260 -18.17 11.84 17.88
CA ASP A 260 -17.76 10.71 18.73
C ASP A 260 -17.41 9.45 17.90
N LYS A 261 -17.30 9.60 16.57
CA LYS A 261 -16.96 8.48 15.66
C LYS A 261 -15.62 7.85 16.05
N GLN A 262 -15.55 6.53 16.10
CA GLN A 262 -14.30 5.81 16.40
C GLN A 262 -13.43 5.69 15.14
N ASP A 263 -13.01 6.83 14.60
CA ASP A 263 -12.21 6.92 13.38
C ASP A 263 -10.74 7.29 13.65
N ILE A 264 -9.95 7.24 12.58
CA ILE A 264 -8.51 7.52 12.60
C ILE A 264 -8.27 8.96 13.07
N LEU A 265 -9.04 9.93 12.55
CA LEU A 265 -8.85 11.33 12.91
C LEU A 265 -9.07 11.59 14.40
N ASN A 266 -10.11 11.02 15.00
CA ASN A 266 -10.37 11.14 16.43
C ASN A 266 -9.28 10.46 17.26
N ALA A 267 -8.82 9.28 16.86
CA ALA A 267 -7.72 8.61 17.55
C ALA A 267 -6.43 9.44 17.51
N LEU A 268 -6.11 10.10 16.39
CA LEU A 268 -4.94 10.96 16.28
C LEU A 268 -5.07 12.25 17.12
N MET A 269 -6.26 12.88 17.13
CA MET A 269 -6.48 14.16 17.83
C MET A 269 -6.61 14.00 19.35
N TYR A 270 -7.36 13.01 19.79
CA TYR A 270 -7.80 12.89 21.18
C TYR A 270 -7.19 11.69 21.90
N GLY A 271 -6.64 10.73 21.14
CA GLY A 271 -5.97 9.58 21.69
C GLY A 271 -4.76 9.96 22.55
N ARG A 272 -4.49 9.12 23.55
CA ARG A 272 -3.27 9.17 24.36
C ARG A 272 -2.66 7.79 24.36
N ASP A 273 -1.36 7.73 24.08
CA ASP A 273 -0.60 6.50 24.13
C ASP A 273 -0.64 5.94 25.56
N LYS A 274 -0.93 4.65 25.70
CA LYS A 274 -1.16 4.02 27.01
C LYS A 274 0.12 3.88 27.84
N GLU A 275 1.28 3.80 27.18
CA GLU A 275 2.56 3.61 27.85
C GLU A 275 3.14 4.93 28.35
N THR A 276 3.01 5.98 27.54
CA THR A 276 3.64 7.29 27.79
C THR A 276 2.67 8.36 28.26
N GLY A 277 1.36 8.18 28.08
CA GLY A 277 0.32 9.19 28.32
C GLY A 277 0.34 10.35 27.32
N GLN A 278 1.20 10.31 26.30
CA GLN A 278 1.39 11.40 25.34
C GLN A 278 0.36 11.33 24.21
N GLY A 279 -0.06 12.50 23.72
CA GLY A 279 -0.78 12.65 22.45
C GLY A 279 0.15 13.10 21.33
N LEU A 280 -0.38 13.20 20.12
CA LEU A 280 0.38 13.68 18.96
C LEU A 280 0.31 15.21 18.86
N PRO A 281 1.42 15.88 18.45
CA PRO A 281 1.37 17.28 18.05
C PRO A 281 0.49 17.48 16.81
N ASP A 282 -0.17 18.65 16.70
CA ASP A 282 -1.01 19.02 15.55
C ASP A 282 -0.34 18.78 14.20
N LYS A 283 0.94 19.13 14.07
CA LYS A 283 1.68 18.94 12.82
C LYS A 283 1.84 17.47 12.46
N THR A 284 2.08 16.61 13.45
CA THR A 284 2.17 15.16 13.26
C THR A 284 0.81 14.53 12.96
N ILE A 285 -0.28 15.08 13.50
CA ILE A 285 -1.63 14.68 13.10
C ILE A 285 -1.83 14.98 11.61
N GLN A 286 -1.51 16.20 11.17
CA GLN A 286 -1.60 16.60 9.76
C GLN A 286 -0.77 15.69 8.84
N TYR A 287 0.45 15.34 9.24
CA TYR A 287 1.32 14.39 8.54
C TYR A 287 0.71 12.99 8.42
N ASN A 288 0.07 12.48 9.48
CA ASN A 288 -0.60 11.19 9.42
C ASN A 288 -1.87 11.24 8.54
N LEU A 289 -2.62 12.34 8.52
CA LEU A 289 -3.74 12.49 7.58
C LEU A 289 -3.27 12.40 6.13
N LEU A 290 -2.22 13.15 5.77
CA LEU A 290 -1.62 13.07 4.44
C LEU A 290 -1.07 11.67 4.14
N THR A 291 -0.49 11.00 5.14
CA THR A 291 -0.04 9.61 5.02
C THR A 291 -1.18 8.69 4.59
N PHE A 292 -2.36 8.76 5.23
CA PHE A 292 -3.51 7.92 4.87
C PHE A 292 -4.06 8.24 3.48
N LEU A 293 -4.17 9.53 3.13
CA LEU A 293 -4.66 9.95 1.81
C LEU A 293 -3.75 9.48 0.68
N ILE A 294 -2.43 9.59 0.88
CA ILE A 294 -1.44 9.15 -0.10
C ILE A 294 -1.41 7.63 -0.20
N ALA A 295 -1.20 6.94 0.94
CA ALA A 295 -0.95 5.50 0.93
C ALA A 295 -2.19 4.68 0.57
N GLY A 296 -3.39 5.15 0.97
CA GLY A 296 -4.64 4.40 0.81
C GLY A 296 -5.35 4.59 -0.53
N ASN A 297 -5.01 5.63 -1.29
CA ASN A 297 -5.73 5.97 -2.52
C ASN A 297 -5.20 5.19 -3.75
N GLU A 298 -3.96 5.48 -4.17
CA GLU A 298 -3.43 4.95 -5.45
C GLU A 298 -3.21 3.42 -5.43
N THR A 299 -2.79 2.87 -4.29
CA THR A 299 -2.52 1.44 -4.16
C THR A 299 -3.80 0.60 -4.29
N THR A 300 -4.86 1.01 -3.58
CA THR A 300 -6.16 0.35 -3.62
C THR A 300 -6.83 0.50 -4.99
N SER A 301 -6.79 1.70 -5.59
CA SER A 301 -7.37 1.91 -6.93
C SER A 301 -6.64 1.13 -8.00
N GLY A 302 -5.30 1.08 -7.96
CA GLY A 302 -4.50 0.24 -8.84
C GLY A 302 -4.84 -1.25 -8.69
N MET A 303 -4.99 -1.74 -7.46
CA MET A 303 -5.42 -3.12 -7.20
C MET A 303 -6.81 -3.41 -7.81
N LEU A 304 -7.79 -2.52 -7.66
CA LEU A 304 -9.11 -2.66 -8.29
C LEU A 304 -9.04 -2.66 -9.83
N VAL A 305 -8.23 -1.78 -10.42
CA VAL A 305 -8.01 -1.75 -11.88
C VAL A 305 -7.45 -3.09 -12.37
N PHE A 306 -6.40 -3.61 -11.73
CA PHE A 306 -5.82 -4.90 -12.11
C PHE A 306 -6.79 -6.05 -11.87
N ALA A 307 -7.53 -6.06 -10.77
CA ALA A 307 -8.54 -7.08 -10.50
C ALA A 307 -9.59 -7.14 -11.62
N ILE A 308 -10.17 -6.00 -12.01
CA ILE A 308 -11.12 -5.93 -13.12
C ILE A 308 -10.47 -6.31 -14.44
N TYR A 309 -9.26 -5.83 -14.73
CA TYR A 309 -8.52 -6.19 -15.94
C TYR A 309 -8.36 -7.71 -16.07
N TYR A 310 -7.89 -8.39 -15.02
CA TYR A 310 -7.68 -9.84 -15.04
C TYR A 310 -9.00 -10.63 -15.09
N LEU A 311 -10.05 -10.15 -14.42
CA LEU A 311 -11.39 -10.76 -14.53
C LEU A 311 -11.93 -10.66 -15.96
N LEU A 312 -11.78 -9.50 -16.62
CA LEU A 312 -12.19 -9.33 -18.02
C LEU A 312 -11.37 -10.17 -19.00
N LYS A 313 -10.09 -10.43 -18.70
CA LYS A 313 -9.23 -11.32 -19.48
C LYS A 313 -9.49 -12.80 -19.21
N SER A 314 -10.22 -13.16 -18.15
CA SER A 314 -10.53 -14.53 -17.77
C SER A 314 -12.05 -14.76 -17.64
N PRO A 315 -12.75 -15.10 -18.74
CA PRO A 315 -14.20 -15.31 -18.73
C PRO A 315 -14.66 -16.37 -17.72
N GLU A 316 -13.86 -17.41 -17.49
CA GLU A 316 -14.17 -18.43 -16.48
C GLU A 316 -14.13 -17.85 -15.06
N ALA A 317 -13.11 -17.06 -14.74
CA ALA A 317 -13.00 -16.41 -13.44
C ALA A 317 -14.14 -15.43 -13.20
N MET A 318 -14.46 -14.60 -14.20
CA MET A 318 -15.59 -13.68 -14.15
C MET A 318 -16.92 -14.43 -13.93
N ARG A 319 -17.15 -15.54 -14.63
CA ARG A 319 -18.36 -16.35 -14.46
C ARG A 319 -18.45 -16.93 -13.05
N LYS A 320 -17.38 -17.56 -12.54
CA LYS A 320 -17.35 -18.10 -11.18
C LYS A 320 -17.63 -17.04 -10.12
N LEU A 321 -17.05 -15.86 -10.26
CA LEU A 321 -17.27 -14.74 -9.34
C LEU A 321 -18.74 -14.29 -9.36
N ARG A 322 -19.32 -14.12 -10.55
CA ARG A 322 -20.74 -13.74 -10.69
C ARG A 322 -21.67 -14.81 -10.12
N ASP A 323 -21.44 -16.08 -10.45
CA ASP A 323 -22.24 -17.21 -9.94
C ASP A 323 -22.23 -17.24 -8.40
N GLU A 324 -21.07 -16.99 -7.77
CA GLU A 324 -20.95 -16.92 -6.31
C GLU A 324 -21.70 -15.70 -5.72
N ILE A 325 -21.55 -14.51 -6.31
CA ILE A 325 -22.24 -13.30 -5.86
C ILE A 325 -23.76 -13.43 -6.00
N ASP A 326 -24.24 -13.87 -7.17
CA ASP A 326 -25.66 -13.99 -7.49
C ASP A 326 -26.35 -15.04 -6.60
N SER A 327 -25.70 -16.18 -6.37
CA SER A 327 -26.24 -17.24 -5.50
C SER A 327 -26.26 -16.83 -4.02
N THR A 328 -25.31 -16.00 -3.56
CA THR A 328 -25.23 -15.56 -2.16
C THR A 328 -26.16 -14.38 -1.86
N LEU A 329 -26.25 -13.42 -2.79
CA LEU A 329 -27.00 -12.18 -2.58
C LEU A 329 -28.45 -12.28 -3.09
N GLY A 330 -28.70 -12.97 -4.20
CA GLY A 330 -30.04 -13.05 -4.79
C GLY A 330 -30.67 -11.67 -5.06
N GLY A 331 -29.84 -10.66 -5.40
CA GLY A 331 -30.28 -9.29 -5.65
C GLY A 331 -30.40 -8.37 -4.43
N ARG A 332 -30.15 -8.86 -3.21
CA ARG A 332 -30.10 -8.02 -2.01
C ARG A 332 -28.80 -7.21 -1.93
N ARG A 333 -28.80 -6.17 -1.11
CA ARG A 333 -27.58 -5.40 -0.80
C ARG A 333 -26.57 -6.28 -0.03
N PHE A 334 -25.29 -6.18 -0.40
CA PHE A 334 -24.18 -6.80 0.31
C PHE A 334 -24.08 -6.32 1.76
N THR A 335 -23.72 -7.24 2.65
CA THR A 335 -23.34 -6.99 4.05
C THR A 335 -22.05 -7.75 4.38
N THR A 336 -21.31 -7.32 5.40
CA THR A 336 -20.04 -7.99 5.78
C THR A 336 -20.20 -9.43 6.24
N GLN A 337 -21.41 -9.82 6.67
CA GLN A 337 -21.72 -11.21 7.03
C GLN A 337 -21.60 -12.16 5.83
N ASP A 338 -21.77 -11.63 4.61
CA ASP A 338 -21.78 -12.41 3.37
C ASP A 338 -20.39 -12.87 2.95
N LEU A 339 -19.33 -12.21 3.43
CA LEU A 339 -17.94 -12.54 3.09
C LEU A 339 -17.60 -14.01 3.42
N ASN A 340 -18.18 -14.56 4.49
CA ASN A 340 -17.96 -15.95 4.87
C ASN A 340 -18.57 -16.96 3.87
N SER A 341 -19.53 -16.52 3.07
CA SER A 341 -20.20 -17.31 2.03
C SER A 341 -19.64 -17.07 0.63
N MET A 342 -18.61 -16.22 0.50
CA MET A 342 -18.00 -15.87 -0.80
C MET A 342 -16.50 -16.23 -0.85
N PRO A 343 -16.12 -17.51 -0.70
CA PRO A 343 -14.71 -17.94 -0.65
C PRO A 343 -13.91 -17.61 -1.91
N TYR A 344 -14.53 -17.58 -3.09
CA TYR A 344 -13.86 -17.23 -4.34
C TYR A 344 -13.54 -15.73 -4.38
N LEU A 345 -14.49 -14.85 -4.01
CA LEU A 345 -14.28 -13.41 -3.89
C LEU A 345 -13.10 -13.07 -2.96
N ILE A 346 -13.00 -13.75 -1.81
CA ILE A 346 -11.96 -13.48 -0.80
C ILE A 346 -10.68 -14.31 -1.01
N GLY A 347 -10.58 -15.07 -2.11
CA GLY A 347 -9.38 -15.83 -2.47
C GLY A 347 -9.03 -16.98 -1.50
N LYS A 348 -10.02 -17.58 -0.84
CA LYS A 348 -9.84 -18.74 0.06
C LYS A 348 -10.00 -20.10 -0.65
N SER A 349 -10.20 -20.10 -1.97
CA SER A 349 -10.50 -21.28 -2.80
C SER A 349 -9.27 -22.00 -3.33
#